data_AF-A0A554KAX9-F1
#
_entry.id   AF-A0A554KAX9-F1
#
_cell.length_a   1.000
_cell.length_b   1.000
_cell.length_c   1.000
_cell.angle_alpha   90.00
_cell.angle_beta   90.00
_cell.angle_gamma   90.00
#
_symmetry.space_group_name_H-M   'P 1'
#
loop_
_entity.id
_entity.type
_entity.pdbx_description
1 polymer ?
#
loop_
_entity_poly.entity_id
_entity_poly.type
_entity_poly.pdbx_seq_one_letter_code
_entity_poly.pdbx_strand_id
1 'polypeptide(L)'
;MPYNTTMPRNVIKSNKSKQKQHETNPDIHRFIDFFVRTGERILGTKPQVIRGKDGRLVSFALRKLPVGKLETLTVWFLARKKKLRPLIGTMLSVRVLDELMREMNKSSFWKDVDQLMDCYYPRQSTPILWQPFTYKDITNMKEEVARTMRKL
;
A
#
# COMPACT_ATOMS: atom_id res chain seq x y z
N MET A 1 56.88 15.07 47.94
CA MET A 1 57.40 14.36 46.75
C MET A 1 56.44 13.24 46.40
N PRO A 2 56.07 13.06 45.13
CA PRO A 2 54.85 12.38 44.69
C PRO A 2 55.10 10.94 44.23
N TYR A 3 54.04 10.12 44.22
CA TYR A 3 53.98 8.95 43.34
C TYR A 3 52.76 9.09 42.40
N ASN A 4 53.08 9.40 41.15
CA ASN A 4 52.17 9.26 40.01
C ASN A 4 51.89 7.77 39.79
N THR A 5 50.62 7.41 39.62
CA THR A 5 50.24 6.17 38.94
C THR A 5 49.17 6.51 37.91
N THR A 6 49.63 6.73 36.68
CA THR A 6 48.80 6.63 35.48
C THR A 6 48.48 5.17 35.21
N MET A 7 47.19 4.85 35.07
CA MET A 7 46.71 3.59 34.49
C MET A 7 45.75 3.88 33.32
N PRO A 8 45.71 3.01 32.29
CA PRO A 8 45.19 3.34 30.97
C PRO A 8 43.69 3.06 30.76
N ARG A 9 43.06 3.99 30.03
CA ARG A 9 42.13 3.80 28.90
C ARG A 9 41.28 2.52 28.89
N ASN A 10 39.99 2.67 29.18
CA ASN A 10 38.96 1.84 28.54
C ASN A 10 37.85 2.72 27.97
N VAL A 11 38.05 3.09 26.69
CA VAL A 11 37.01 3.68 25.86
C VAL A 11 36.04 2.56 25.55
N ILE A 12 34.95 2.47 26.31
CA ILE A 12 33.81 1.63 25.92
C ILE A 12 33.19 2.30 24.69
N LYS A 13 33.67 1.90 23.51
CA LYS A 13 32.98 2.09 22.24
C LYS A 13 31.68 1.31 22.35
N SER A 14 30.63 1.96 22.85
CA SER A 14 29.27 1.46 22.77
C SER A 14 28.95 1.27 21.29
N ASN A 15 28.95 -0.01 20.88
CA ASN A 15 28.54 -0.49 19.58
C ASN A 15 27.18 0.14 19.25
N LYS A 16 27.18 1.18 18.41
CA LYS A 16 26.00 1.55 17.63
C LYS A 16 25.73 0.35 16.74
N SER A 17 24.85 -0.53 17.21
CA SER A 17 24.16 -1.52 16.40
C SER A 17 23.63 -0.78 15.17
N LYS A 18 24.31 -0.95 14.03
CA LYS A 18 23.82 -0.53 12.73
C LYS A 18 22.47 -1.24 12.57
N GLN A 19 21.38 -0.53 12.84
CA GLN A 19 20.07 -0.95 12.40
C GLN A 19 20.23 -1.21 10.90
N LYS A 20 20.07 -2.47 10.48
CA LYS A 20 19.96 -2.81 9.07
C LYS A 20 18.93 -1.84 8.50
N GLN A 21 19.37 -0.92 7.65
CA GLN A 21 18.47 -0.14 6.82
C GLN A 21 17.67 -1.19 6.06
N HIS A 22 16.43 -1.41 6.50
CA HIS A 22 15.53 -2.31 5.82
C HIS A 22 15.30 -1.64 4.48
N GLU A 23 15.94 -2.16 3.43
CA GLU A 23 15.66 -1.76 2.05
C GLU A 23 14.15 -1.84 1.90
N THR A 24 13.52 -0.68 1.90
CA THR A 24 12.07 -0.60 1.85
C THR A 24 11.76 -0.75 0.37
N ASN A 25 11.08 -1.84 0.01
CA ASN A 25 10.77 -2.15 -1.38
C ASN A 25 10.25 -0.87 -2.07
N PRO A 26 10.92 -0.39 -3.15
CA PRO A 26 10.57 0.87 -3.81
C PRO A 26 9.11 0.89 -4.29
N ASP A 27 8.53 -0.28 -4.57
CA ASP A 27 7.13 -0.44 -4.97
C ASP A 27 6.15 -0.03 -3.85
N ILE A 28 6.53 -0.18 -2.58
CA ILE A 28 5.70 0.25 -1.45
C ILE A 28 5.55 1.76 -1.47
N HIS A 29 6.67 2.48 -1.62
CA HIS A 29 6.68 3.93 -1.67
C HIS A 29 5.93 4.43 -2.91
N ARG A 30 6.24 3.86 -4.08
CA ARG A 30 5.54 4.16 -5.33
C ARG A 30 4.03 3.98 -5.20
N PHE A 31 3.58 2.88 -4.62
CA PHE A 31 2.16 2.62 -4.46
C PHE A 31 1.49 3.58 -3.47
N ILE A 32 2.13 3.87 -2.33
CA ILE A 32 1.59 4.85 -1.37
C ILE A 32 1.49 6.24 -2.00
N ASP A 33 2.51 6.66 -2.74
CA ASP A 33 2.50 7.93 -3.46
C ASP A 33 1.40 7.96 -4.53
N PHE A 34 1.22 6.85 -5.25
CA PHE A 34 0.10 6.68 -6.17
C PHE A 34 -1.23 6.84 -5.43
N PHE A 35 -1.47 6.11 -4.34
CA PHE A 35 -2.71 6.17 -3.57
C PHE A 35 -3.05 7.59 -3.11
N VAL A 36 -2.04 8.32 -2.62
CA VAL A 36 -2.20 9.70 -2.17
C VAL A 36 -2.55 10.63 -3.33
N ARG A 37 -1.80 10.57 -4.44
CA ARG A 37 -2.06 11.40 -5.63
C ARG A 37 -3.41 11.10 -6.25
N THR A 38 -3.79 9.83 -6.32
CA THR A 38 -5.08 9.37 -6.83
C THR A 38 -6.21 9.87 -5.95
N GLY A 39 -6.07 9.79 -4.63
CA GLY A 39 -7.09 10.29 -3.71
C GLY A 39 -7.27 11.80 -3.78
N GLU A 40 -6.17 12.54 -3.89
CA GLU A 40 -6.22 14.00 -4.11
C GLU A 40 -6.94 14.33 -5.44
N ARG A 41 -6.63 13.59 -6.51
CA ARG A 41 -7.26 13.78 -7.82
C ARG A 41 -8.75 13.44 -7.85
N ILE A 42 -9.18 12.37 -7.18
CA ILE A 42 -10.56 11.86 -7.24
C ILE A 42 -11.45 12.51 -6.18
N LEU A 43 -10.94 12.71 -4.97
CA LEU A 43 -11.71 13.21 -3.83
C LEU A 43 -11.52 14.71 -3.59
N GLY A 44 -10.53 15.34 -4.23
CA GLY A 44 -10.14 16.72 -3.96
C GLY A 44 -9.44 16.92 -2.62
N THR A 45 -9.15 15.82 -1.89
CA THR A 45 -8.52 15.86 -0.56
C THR A 45 -7.47 14.78 -0.44
N LYS A 46 -6.35 15.11 0.20
CA LYS A 46 -5.25 14.16 0.43
C LYS A 46 -5.67 13.06 1.41
N PRO A 47 -5.63 11.77 1.00
CA PRO A 47 -5.88 10.66 1.92
C PRO A 47 -4.89 10.63 3.08
N GLN A 48 -5.35 10.19 4.25
CA GLN A 48 -4.47 9.97 5.39
C GLN A 48 -3.71 8.65 5.22
N VAL A 49 -2.39 8.70 5.43
CA VAL A 49 -1.52 7.51 5.43
C VAL A 49 -0.87 7.38 6.81
N ILE A 50 -1.07 6.24 7.46
CA ILE A 50 -0.49 5.90 8.75
C ILE A 50 0.84 5.20 8.50
N ARG A 51 1.94 5.95 8.71
CA ARG A 51 3.31 5.43 8.54
C ARG A 51 3.51 4.16 9.36
N GLY A 52 4.23 3.19 8.79
CA GLY A 52 4.47 1.89 9.40
C GLY A 52 3.30 0.93 9.20
N LYS A 53 2.09 1.28 9.66
CA LYS A 53 0.90 0.42 9.51
C LYS A 53 0.55 0.20 8.05
N ASP A 54 0.34 1.28 7.30
CA ASP A 54 -0.04 1.17 5.89
C ASP A 54 1.13 0.65 5.04
N GLY A 55 2.38 1.01 5.39
CA GLY A 55 3.56 0.45 4.73
C GLY A 55 3.65 -1.08 4.85
N ARG A 56 3.32 -1.64 6.02
CA ARG A 56 3.20 -3.10 6.19
C ARG A 56 2.08 -3.67 5.34
N LEU A 57 0.88 -3.10 5.40
CA LEU A 57 -0.27 -3.57 4.62
C LEU A 57 0.02 -3.58 3.12
N VAL A 58 0.61 -2.50 2.59
CA VAL A 58 1.04 -2.41 1.19
C VAL A 58 2.11 -3.44 0.87
N SER A 59 3.11 -3.62 1.73
CA SER A 59 4.14 -4.66 1.56
C SER A 59 3.51 -6.05 1.41
N PHE A 60 2.50 -6.37 2.23
CA PHE A 60 1.81 -7.65 2.15
C PHE A 60 0.94 -7.77 0.88
N ALA A 61 0.20 -6.72 0.55
CA ALA A 61 -0.62 -6.69 -0.65
C ALA A 61 0.24 -6.90 -1.91
N LEU A 62 1.41 -6.26 -1.99
CA LEU A 62 2.35 -6.38 -3.10
C LEU A 62 2.98 -7.77 -3.25
N ARG A 63 3.00 -8.60 -2.20
CA ARG A 63 3.42 -10.01 -2.32
C ARG A 63 2.41 -10.88 -3.05
N LYS A 64 1.15 -10.43 -3.14
CA LYS A 64 0.04 -11.19 -3.75
C LYS A 64 -0.42 -10.58 -5.06
N LEU A 65 -0.34 -9.26 -5.18
CA LEU A 65 -0.74 -8.55 -6.38
C LEU A 65 0.37 -7.64 -6.90
N PRO A 66 0.62 -7.64 -8.23
CA PRO A 66 1.42 -6.61 -8.86
C PRO A 66 0.87 -5.21 -8.55
N VAL A 67 1.77 -4.23 -8.56
CA VAL A 67 1.46 -2.81 -8.33
C VAL A 67 0.27 -2.35 -9.18
N GLY A 68 0.24 -2.66 -10.48
CA GLY A 68 -0.84 -2.26 -11.39
C GLY A 68 -2.23 -2.77 -10.99
N LYS A 69 -2.34 -3.99 -10.45
CA LYS A 69 -3.62 -4.50 -9.94
C LYS A 69 -4.07 -3.73 -8.69
N LEU A 70 -3.13 -3.35 -7.81
CA LEU A 70 -3.44 -2.52 -6.65
C LEU A 70 -3.76 -1.07 -7.03
N GLU A 71 -3.11 -0.52 -8.05
CA GLU A 71 -3.42 0.81 -8.61
C GLU A 71 -4.85 0.82 -9.19
N THR A 72 -5.22 -0.22 -9.94
CA THR A 72 -6.59 -0.40 -10.47
C THR A 72 -7.61 -0.49 -9.33
N LEU A 73 -7.32 -1.29 -8.29
CA LEU A 73 -8.16 -1.39 -7.09
C LEU A 73 -8.34 -0.03 -6.40
N THR A 74 -7.26 0.75 -6.32
CA THR A 74 -7.24 2.07 -5.70
C THR A 74 -8.18 3.04 -6.42
N VAL A 75 -8.09 3.10 -7.76
CA VAL A 75 -8.97 3.96 -8.56
C VAL A 75 -10.43 3.56 -8.39
N TRP A 76 -10.75 2.27 -8.48
CA TRP A 76 -12.12 1.78 -8.24
C TRP A 76 -12.62 2.15 -6.85
N PHE A 77 -11.81 1.90 -5.81
CA PHE A 77 -12.19 2.17 -4.42
C PHE A 77 -12.47 3.65 -4.19
N LEU A 78 -11.55 4.53 -4.58
CA LEU A 78 -11.69 5.97 -4.36
C LEU A 78 -12.84 6.55 -5.18
N ALA A 79 -13.07 6.07 -6.40
CA ALA A 79 -14.14 6.56 -7.25
C ALA A 79 -15.53 6.08 -6.81
N ARG A 80 -15.67 4.81 -6.40
CA ARG A 80 -16.98 4.19 -6.10
C ARG A 80 -17.34 4.18 -4.62
N LYS A 81 -16.36 4.22 -3.72
CA LYS A 81 -16.58 4.13 -2.26
C LYS A 81 -16.37 5.47 -1.56
N LYS A 82 -16.89 6.55 -2.15
CA LYS A 82 -16.77 7.94 -1.62
C LYS A 82 -17.32 8.14 -0.19
N LYS A 83 -18.20 7.25 0.27
CA LYS A 83 -18.75 7.28 1.65
C LYS A 83 -17.82 6.64 2.69
N LEU A 84 -16.82 5.88 2.25
CA LEU A 84 -15.84 5.25 3.13
C LEU A 84 -14.64 6.16 3.32
N ARG A 85 -13.95 6.01 4.46
CA ARG A 85 -12.70 6.73 4.70
C ARG A 85 -11.65 6.29 3.68
N PRO A 86 -10.93 7.22 3.03
CA PRO A 86 -9.93 6.89 2.02
C PRO A 86 -8.63 6.42 2.69
N LEU A 87 -8.66 5.24 3.31
CA LEU A 87 -7.51 4.62 3.96
C LEU A 87 -7.13 3.34 3.22
N ILE A 88 -5.84 3.05 3.12
CA ILE A 88 -5.34 1.81 2.51
C ILE A 88 -5.92 0.59 3.23
N GLY A 89 -5.94 0.62 4.57
CA GLY A 89 -6.57 -0.45 5.36
C GLY A 89 -8.07 -0.62 5.11
N THR A 90 -8.79 0.47 4.80
CA THR A 90 -10.22 0.39 4.45
C THR A 90 -10.40 -0.22 3.07
N MET A 91 -9.61 0.20 2.08
CA MET A 91 -9.59 -0.36 0.73
C MET A 91 -9.33 -1.87 0.75
N LEU A 92 -8.38 -2.31 1.58
CA LEU A 92 -8.00 -3.73 1.72
C LEU A 92 -8.88 -4.51 2.70
N SER A 93 -9.90 -3.88 3.29
CA SER A 93 -10.78 -4.57 4.24
C SER A 93 -11.58 -5.68 3.56
N VAL A 94 -11.84 -6.75 4.32
CA VAL A 94 -12.63 -7.92 3.85
C VAL A 94 -13.96 -7.48 3.23
N ARG A 95 -14.64 -6.51 3.86
CA ARG A 95 -15.91 -5.97 3.36
C ARG A 95 -15.77 -5.34 1.96
N VAL A 96 -14.76 -4.49 1.76
CA VAL A 96 -14.54 -3.84 0.45
C VAL A 96 -14.15 -4.86 -0.61
N LEU A 97 -13.33 -5.84 -0.25
CA LEU A 97 -12.93 -6.92 -1.15
C LEU A 97 -14.10 -7.86 -1.51
N ASP A 98 -15.03 -8.12 -0.58
CA ASP A 98 -16.26 -8.86 -0.87
C ASP A 98 -17.21 -8.09 -1.78
N GLU A 99 -17.36 -6.79 -1.56
CA GLU A 99 -18.13 -5.92 -2.45
C GLU A 99 -17.51 -5.89 -3.85
N LEU A 100 -16.18 -5.83 -3.94
CA LEU A 100 -15.46 -5.90 -5.22
C LEU A 100 -15.76 -7.20 -5.96
N MET A 101 -15.69 -8.36 -5.29
CA MET A 101 -16.02 -9.65 -5.91
C MET A 101 -17.47 -9.70 -6.42
N ARG A 102 -18.41 -9.08 -5.72
CA ARG A 102 -19.81 -8.99 -6.18
C ARG A 102 -19.95 -8.08 -7.40
N GLU A 103 -19.26 -6.94 -7.40
CA GLU A 103 -19.27 -6.01 -8.52
C GLU A 103 -18.63 -6.64 -9.77
N MET A 104 -17.56 -7.43 -9.62
CA MET A 104 -16.91 -8.16 -10.72
C MET A 104 -17.84 -9.11 -11.48
N ASN A 105 -18.93 -9.60 -10.85
CA ASN A 105 -19.92 -10.44 -11.53
C ASN A 105 -20.78 -9.66 -12.53
N LYS A 106 -20.78 -8.32 -12.49
CA LYS A 106 -21.58 -7.49 -13.41
C LYS A 106 -20.87 -7.40 -14.75
N SER A 107 -21.61 -7.60 -15.83
CA SER A 107 -21.09 -7.52 -17.20
C SER A 107 -20.52 -6.14 -17.56
N SER A 108 -20.98 -5.07 -16.90
CA SER A 108 -20.49 -3.70 -17.09
C SER A 108 -19.25 -3.37 -16.25
N PHE A 109 -18.88 -4.20 -15.27
CA PHE A 109 -17.86 -3.84 -14.28
C PHE A 109 -16.52 -3.45 -14.90
N TRP A 110 -16.02 -4.26 -15.83
CA TRP A 110 -14.73 -3.99 -16.46
C TRP A 110 -14.77 -2.77 -17.36
N LYS A 111 -15.91 -2.49 -18.01
CA LYS A 111 -16.10 -1.25 -18.78
C LYS A 111 -16.09 -0.02 -17.88
N ASP A 112 -16.76 -0.11 -16.74
CA ASP A 112 -16.79 0.97 -15.75
C ASP A 112 -15.40 1.25 -15.18
N VAL A 113 -14.62 0.22 -14.86
CA VAL A 113 -13.23 0.37 -14.39
C VAL A 113 -12.36 0.98 -15.48
N ASP A 114 -12.49 0.52 -16.72
CA ASP A 114 -11.74 1.05 -17.86
C ASP A 114 -12.02 2.55 -18.06
N GLN A 115 -13.30 2.94 -18.01
CA GLN A 115 -13.71 4.35 -18.08
C GLN A 115 -13.14 5.17 -16.91
N LEU A 116 -13.15 4.65 -15.68
CA LEU A 116 -12.56 5.33 -14.53
C LEU A 116 -11.06 5.56 -14.72
N MET A 117 -10.37 4.54 -15.23
CA MET A 117 -8.93 4.63 -15.51
C MET A 117 -8.66 5.66 -16.60
N ASP A 118 -9.42 5.67 -17.69
CA ASP A 118 -9.27 6.68 -18.75
C ASP A 118 -9.59 8.10 -18.26
N CYS A 119 -10.61 8.28 -17.42
CA CYS A 119 -10.95 9.59 -16.87
C CYS A 119 -9.85 10.18 -15.98
N TYR A 120 -9.18 9.36 -15.16
CA TYR A 120 -8.21 9.85 -14.18
C TYR A 120 -6.75 9.66 -14.62
N TYR A 121 -6.47 8.73 -15.52
CA TYR A 121 -5.14 8.37 -16.02
C TYR A 121 -5.20 7.99 -17.52
N PRO A 122 -5.37 8.97 -18.43
CA PRO A 122 -5.42 8.72 -19.86
C PRO A 122 -4.18 7.93 -20.33
N ARG A 123 -4.40 6.91 -21.17
CA ARG A 123 -3.37 5.94 -21.60
C ARG A 123 -2.20 6.52 -22.39
N GLN A 124 -2.23 7.81 -22.74
CA GLN A 124 -1.20 8.48 -23.53
C GLN A 124 0.08 8.78 -22.73
N SER A 125 0.09 8.66 -21.41
CA SER A 125 1.21 9.13 -20.56
C SER A 125 1.78 8.14 -19.54
N THR A 126 1.26 6.92 -19.43
CA THR A 126 1.67 6.00 -18.34
C THR A 126 1.75 4.54 -18.79
N PRO A 127 2.82 3.80 -18.44
CA PRO A 127 2.93 2.38 -18.73
C PRO A 127 1.84 1.61 -17.97
N ILE A 128 1.17 0.70 -18.68
CA ILE A 128 0.17 -0.31 -18.25
C ILE A 128 -0.17 -0.28 -16.75
N LEU A 129 -0.83 0.79 -16.28
CA LEU A 129 -1.38 0.89 -14.92
C LEU A 129 -2.57 -0.07 -14.76
N TRP A 130 -3.22 -0.38 -15.88
CA TRP A 130 -4.38 -1.22 -15.93
C TRP A 130 -3.99 -2.69 -15.96
N GLN A 131 -4.32 -3.40 -14.90
CA GLN A 131 -4.27 -4.86 -14.89
C GLN A 131 -5.55 -5.42 -14.27
N PRO A 132 -6.29 -6.29 -14.98
CA PRO A 132 -7.44 -6.95 -14.41
C PRO A 132 -7.00 -7.90 -13.29
N PHE A 133 -7.76 -7.93 -12.20
CA PHE A 133 -7.62 -8.90 -11.12
C PHE A 133 -8.69 -10.00 -11.21
N THR A 134 -8.36 -11.19 -10.73
CA THR A 134 -9.22 -12.39 -10.74
C THR A 134 -9.86 -12.63 -9.38
N TYR A 135 -10.87 -13.51 -9.29
CA TYR A 135 -11.43 -13.91 -7.98
C TYR A 135 -10.36 -14.52 -7.06
N LYS A 136 -9.43 -15.31 -7.63
CA LYS A 136 -8.31 -15.89 -6.89
C LYS A 136 -7.41 -14.82 -6.29
N ASP A 137 -7.14 -13.75 -7.04
CA ASP A 137 -6.38 -12.60 -6.57
C ASP A 137 -7.03 -11.97 -5.32
N ILE A 138 -8.35 -11.77 -5.36
CA ILE A 138 -9.09 -11.16 -4.26
C ILE A 138 -9.18 -12.09 -3.05
N THR A 139 -9.43 -13.38 -3.26
CA THR A 139 -9.45 -14.38 -2.18
C THR A 139 -8.09 -14.46 -1.46
N ASN A 140 -6.99 -14.52 -2.20
CA ASN A 140 -5.64 -14.52 -1.64
C ASN A 140 -5.37 -13.24 -0.84
N MET A 141 -5.84 -12.09 -1.33
CA MET A 141 -5.69 -10.81 -0.63
C MET A 141 -6.46 -10.80 0.71
N LYS A 142 -7.70 -11.29 0.71
CA LYS A 142 -8.52 -11.37 1.93
C LYS A 142 -7.84 -12.21 3.01
N GLU A 143 -7.31 -13.38 2.64
CA GLU A 143 -6.62 -14.26 3.58
C GLU A 143 -5.37 -13.59 4.16
N GLU A 144 -4.56 -12.94 3.32
CA GLU A 144 -3.30 -12.32 3.74
C GLU A 144 -3.53 -11.08 4.62
N VAL A 145 -4.49 -10.23 4.26
CA VAL A 145 -4.87 -9.07 5.08
C VAL A 145 -5.44 -9.52 6.42
N ALA A 146 -6.33 -10.54 6.43
CA ALA A 146 -6.87 -11.07 7.67
C ALA A 146 -5.77 -11.66 8.58
N ARG A 147 -4.81 -12.40 8.03
CA ARG A 147 -3.64 -12.90 8.78
C ARG A 147 -2.80 -11.77 9.35
N THR A 148 -2.60 -10.70 8.59
CA THR A 148 -1.79 -9.54 9.02
C THR A 148 -2.48 -8.79 10.14
N MET A 149 -3.78 -8.54 10.01
CA MET A 149 -4.57 -7.81 11.02
C MET A 149 -4.68 -8.56 12.35
N ARG A 150 -4.54 -9.90 12.37
CA ARG A 150 -4.47 -10.69 13.61
C ARG A 150 -3.11 -10.59 14.33
N LYS A 151 -2.06 -10.18 13.62
CA LYS A 151 -0.68 -10.08 14.14
C LYS A 151 -0.31 -8.65 14.55
N LEU A 152 -1.17 -7.68 14.27
CA LEU A 152 -1.03 -6.27 14.63
C LEU A 152 -1.80 -5.99 15.92
#